data_AF-A0A9Q5GFU9-F1
#
_entry.id   AF-A0A9Q5GFU9-F1
#
_cell.length_a   1.000
_cell.length_b   1.000
_cell.length_c   1.000
_cell.angle_alpha   90.00
_cell.angle_beta   90.00
_cell.angle_gamma   90.00
#
_symmetry.space_group_name_H-M   'P 1'
#
loop_
_entity.id
_entity.type
_entity.pdbx_description
1 polymer ?
#
loop_
_entity_poly.entity_id
_entity_poly.type
_entity_poly.pdbx_seq_one_letter_code
_entity_poly.pdbx_strand_id
1 'polypeptide(L)' 'MRYVKGIDISNNNASIDFDKVAEDNIEYIYMKATEGKTFQDSRLEEFYNSCKRIGLKVGAYHFLVSTSSPEIKQKIFI' A
#
# COMPACT_ATOMS: atom_id res chain seq x y z
N MET A 1 20.50 -12.16 -12.62
CA MET A 1 19.69 -11.00 -12.19
C MET A 1 18.36 -11.54 -11.67
N ARG A 2 17.99 -11.26 -10.41
CA ARG A 2 16.76 -11.79 -9.80
C ARG A 2 15.70 -10.70 -9.80
N TYR A 3 14.56 -10.95 -10.43
CA TYR A 3 13.39 -10.07 -10.31
C TYR A 3 12.67 -10.41 -9.02
N VAL A 4 12.28 -9.37 -8.28
CA VAL A 4 11.49 -9.48 -7.06
C VAL A 4 10.04 -9.24 -7.47
N LYS A 5 9.13 -10.15 -7.14
CA LYS A 5 7.71 -10.02 -7.50
C LYS A 5 6.99 -9.22 -6.40
N GLY A 6 6.21 -8.22 -6.81
CA GLY A 6 5.42 -7.41 -5.88
C GLY A 6 4.17 -6.86 -6.53
N ILE A 7 3.24 -6.40 -5.70
CA ILE A 7 1.95 -5.84 -6.11
C ILE A 7 1.72 -4.49 -5.42
N ASP A 8 0.85 -3.67 -6.00
CA ASP A 8 0.32 -2.47 -5.35
C ASP A 8 -1.20 -2.60 -5.11
N ILE A 9 -1.66 -2.06 -3.98
CA ILE A 9 -3.04 -2.15 -3.53
C ILE A 9 -3.53 -0.82 -2.95
N SER A 10 -4.85 -0.65 -2.94
CA SER A 10 -5.56 0.51 -2.40
C SER A 10 -6.96 0.12 -1.94
N ASN A 11 -7.73 1.06 -1.39
CA ASN A 11 -9.14 0.88 -1.05
C ASN A 11 -10.02 0.38 -2.21
N ASN A 12 -9.61 0.59 -3.46
CA ASN A 12 -10.33 0.16 -4.65
C ASN A 12 -10.26 -1.36 -4.85
N ASN A 13 -9.26 -2.03 -4.26
CA ASN A 13 -9.19 -3.47 -4.28
C ASN A 13 -10.23 -4.04 -3.30
N ALA A 14 -10.95 -5.09 -3.73
CA ALA A 14 -11.90 -5.81 -2.89
C ALA A 14 -11.19 -6.50 -1.70
N SER A 15 -11.87 -7.39 -0.97
CA SER A 15 -11.18 -8.17 0.06
C SER A 15 -10.02 -8.96 -0.56
N ILE A 16 -8.82 -8.80 0.01
CA ILE A 16 -7.58 -9.45 -0.46
C ILE A 16 -7.25 -10.58 0.49
N ASP A 17 -7.06 -11.78 -0.07
CA ASP A 17 -6.57 -12.95 0.64
C ASP A 17 -5.03 -12.92 0.66
N PHE A 18 -4.45 -12.35 1.72
CA PHE A 18 -3.01 -12.16 1.83
C PHE A 18 -2.22 -13.47 1.97
N ASP A 19 -2.87 -14.55 2.42
CA ASP A 19 -2.24 -15.87 2.50
C ASP A 19 -1.97 -16.41 1.09
N LYS A 20 -2.96 -16.30 0.19
CA LYS A 20 -2.77 -16.64 -1.23
C LYS A 20 -1.76 -15.75 -1.94
N VAL A 21 -1.67 -14.48 -1.54
CA VAL A 21 -0.67 -13.55 -2.08
C VAL A 21 0.74 -14.04 -1.73
N ALA A 22 0.97 -14.50 -0.50
CA ALA A 22 2.25 -15.07 -0.10
C ALA A 22 2.56 -16.39 -0.84
N GLU A 23 1.55 -17.23 -1.11
CA GLU A 23 1.70 -18.46 -1.90
C GLU A 23 2.12 -18.20 -3.35
N ASP A 24 1.76 -17.04 -3.93
CA ASP A 24 2.10 -16.65 -5.31
C ASP A 24 3.51 -16.02 -5.45
N ASN A 25 4.39 -16.27 -4.47
CA ASN A 25 5.77 -15.77 -4.41
C ASN A 25 5.87 -14.22 -4.46
N ILE A 26 4.86 -13.52 -3.94
CA ILE A 26 4.93 -12.07 -3.74
C ILE A 26 5.84 -11.77 -2.54
N GLU A 27 6.86 -10.94 -2.76
CA GLU A 27 7.85 -10.59 -1.74
C GLU A 27 7.63 -9.20 -1.14
N TYR A 28 6.92 -8.31 -1.83
CA TYR A 28 6.60 -6.96 -1.34
C TYR A 28 5.25 -6.43 -1.83
N ILE A 29 4.64 -5.58 -1.01
CA ILE A 29 3.37 -4.91 -1.29
C ILE A 29 3.53 -3.40 -1.08
N TYR A 30 3.10 -2.60 -2.06
CA TYR A 30 2.92 -1.16 -1.90
C TYR A 30 1.45 -0.81 -1.67
N MET A 31 1.16 -0.04 -0.63
CA MET A 31 -0.21 0.32 -0.25
C MET A 31 -0.43 1.81 -0.44
N LYS A 32 -1.55 2.18 -1.06
CA LYS A 32 -1.96 3.59 -1.07
C LYS A 32 -2.30 4.00 0.35
N ALA A 33 -1.62 5.05 0.83
CA ALA A 33 -1.92 5.61 2.15
C ALA A 33 -2.78 6.87 2.04
N THR A 34 -2.49 7.71 1.06
CA THR A 34 -3.08 9.04 0.94
C THR A 34 -3.25 9.44 -0.52
N GLU A 35 -4.22 10.30 -0.80
CA GLU A 35 -4.41 10.94 -2.10
C GLU A 35 -4.69 12.44 -1.92
N GLY A 36 -4.02 13.25 -2.73
CA GLY A 36 -4.21 14.69 -2.73
C GLY A 36 -3.93 15.35 -1.37
N LYS A 37 -4.82 16.22 -0.90
CA LYS A 37 -4.63 16.91 0.39
C LYS A 37 -5.42 16.29 1.54
N THR A 38 -6.51 15.58 1.24
CA THR A 38 -7.54 15.25 2.24
C THR A 38 -7.88 13.78 2.31
N PHE A 39 -7.55 12.99 1.29
CA PHE A 39 -7.93 11.58 1.28
C PHE A 39 -6.87 10.75 2.01
N GLN A 40 -7.34 9.94 2.96
CA GLN A 40 -6.59 8.88 3.62
C GLN A 40 -7.27 7.56 3.29
N ASP A 41 -6.48 6.55 2.94
CA ASP A 41 -7.01 5.23 2.62
C ASP A 41 -7.46 4.52 3.90
N SER A 42 -8.77 4.28 4.03
CA SER A 42 -9.37 3.67 5.22
C SER A 42 -8.96 2.20 5.41
N ARG A 43 -8.40 1.54 4.39
CA ARG A 43 -7.97 0.13 4.46
C ARG A 43 -6.48 -0.03 4.73
N LEU A 44 -5.71 1.08 4.79
CA LEU A 44 -4.26 1.03 4.97
C LEU A 44 -3.86 0.23 6.23
N GLU A 45 -4.51 0.51 7.36
CA GLU A 45 -4.20 -0.16 8.63
C GLU A 45 -4.56 -1.66 8.59
N GLU A 46 -5.72 -2.00 8.02
CA GLU A 46 -6.18 -3.38 7.84
C GLU A 46 -5.18 -4.18 6.99
N PHE A 47 -4.77 -3.62 5.85
CA PHE A 47 -3.82 -4.24 4.93
C PHE A 47 -2.44 -4.37 5.53
N TYR A 48 -1.93 -3.31 6.16
CA TYR A 48 -0.64 -3.31 6.83
C TYR A 48 -0.55 -4.41 7.89
N ASN A 49 -1.54 -4.47 8.78
CA ASN A 49 -1.59 -5.47 9.83
C ASN A 49 -1.69 -6.89 9.25
N SER A 50 -2.46 -7.08 8.19
CA SER A 50 -2.60 -8.39 7.55
C SER A 50 -1.31 -8.87 6.90
N CYS A 51 -0.60 -8.00 6.17
CA CYS A 51 0.69 -8.32 5.57
C CYS A 51 1.78 -8.56 6.62
N LYS A 52 1.79 -7.76 7.70
CA LYS A 52 2.78 -7.88 8.78
C LYS A 52 2.63 -9.19 9.55
N ARG A 53 1.40 -9.68 9.76
CA ARG A 53 1.15 -10.98 10.41
C ARG A 53 1.80 -12.15 9.67
N ILE A 54 1.89 -12.08 8.34
CA ILE A 54 2.46 -13.13 7.49
C ILE A 54 3.89 -12.84 7.03
N GLY A 55 4.52 -11.78 7.55
CA GLY A 55 5.93 -11.46 7.29
C GLY A 55 6.22 -10.85 5.91
N LEU A 56 5.21 -10.37 5.18
CA LEU A 56 5.43 -9.67 3.91
C LEU A 56 6.08 -8.30 4.12
N LYS A 57 6.96 -7.90 3.20
CA LYS A 57 7.53 -6.54 3.19
C LYS A 57 6.50 -5.56 2.67
N VAL A 58 6.31 -4.46 3.39
CA VAL A 58 5.28 -3.47 3.08
C VAL A 58 5.89 -2.09 2.90
N GLY A 59 5.42 -1.39 1.88
CA GLY A 59 5.65 0.02 1.65
C GLY A 59 4.32 0.75 1.50
N ALA A 60 4.34 2.07 1.67
CA ALA A 60 3.16 2.90 1.50
C ALA A 60 3.47 4.09 0.59
N TYR A 61 2.47 4.54 -0.19
CA TYR A 61 2.63 5.62 -1.16
C TYR A 61 1.54 6.69 -1.05
N HIS A 62 1.88 7.90 -1.52
CA HIS A 62 0.98 9.04 -1.66
C HIS A 62 0.65 9.27 -3.14
N PHE A 63 -0.64 9.33 -3.48
CA PHE A 63 -1.08 9.65 -4.83
C PHE A 63 -1.23 11.17 -5.01
N LEU A 64 -0.35 11.75 -5.84
CA LEU A 64 -0.36 13.18 -6.17
C LEU A 64 -1.47 13.48 -7.20
N VAL A 65 -2.26 14.53 -6.96
CA VAL A 65 -3.22 15.08 -7.93
C VAL A 65 -2.82 16.49 -8.35
N SER A 66 -3.21 16.96 -9.53
CA SER A 66 -2.73 18.25 -10.08
C SER A 66 -3.08 19.49 -9.24
N THR A 67 -4.12 19.41 -8.39
CA THR A 67 -4.51 20.47 -7.46
C THR A 67 -3.71 20.45 -6.14
N SER A 68 -2.85 19.46 -5.99
CA SER A 68 -1.90 19.32 -4.89
C SER A 68 -0.68 20.19 -5.15
N SER A 69 -0.42 21.16 -4.27
CA SER A 69 0.83 21.93 -4.31
C SER A 69 2.04 21.00 -4.09
N PRO A 70 3.18 21.18 -4.80
CA PRO A 70 4.36 20.31 -4.67
C PRO A 70 4.89 20.15 -3.25
N GLU A 71 4.55 21.11 -2.38
CA GLU A 71 4.96 21.21 -0.98
C GLU A 71 4.16 20.31 -0.02
N ILE A 72 3.25 19.48 -0.52
CA ILE A 72 2.44 18.60 0.32
C ILE A 72 3.34 17.56 1.00
N LYS A 73 3.73 17.91 2.23
CA LYS A 73 4.23 16.98 3.24
C LYS A 73 3.05 16.19 3.80
N GLN A 74 2.52 15.24 3.03
CA GLN A 74 1.61 14.24 3.59
C GLN A 74 2.44 13.23 4.39
N LYS A 75 2.24 13.20 5.70
CA LYS A 75 2.85 12.17 6.55
C LYS A 75 2.21 10.84 6.22
N ILE A 76 2.98 9.95 5.62
CA ILE A 76 2.66 8.53 5.58
C ILE A 76 3.02 7.98 6.96
N PHE A 77 2.03 7.81 7.83
CA PHE A 77 2.20 7.08 9.08
C PHE A 77 2.02 5.59 8.77
N ILE A 78 3.05 4.80 9.07
CA ILE A 78 3.08 3.33 9.01
C ILE A 78 3.67 2.79 10.30
#